data_AF-A0A1M6FK02-F1
#
_entry.id   AF-A0A1M6FK02-F1
#
_cell.length_a   1.000
_cell.length_b   1.000
_cell.length_c   1.000
_cell.angle_alpha   90.00
_cell.angle_beta   90.00
_cell.angle_gamma   90.00
#
_symmetry.space_group_name_H-M   'P 1'
#
loop_
_entity.id
_entity.type
_entity.pdbx_description
1 polymer ?
#
loop_
_entity_poly.entity_id
_entity_poly.type
_entity_poly.pdbx_seq_one_letter_code
_entity_poly.pdbx_strand_id
1 'polypeptide(L)'
;MAMQARKIFPTLLVAAAVAIPAACSRMGGDVYMNNVEGSWQKESAQVFSFEIKDAQQPKNIIFVVRNNEDYPYSNLRVFSVLTKEGGKAATPDTLNFILAKPNGEWVGSGFGTVKETLFQYRTNYRFPESGRYRLEVRQAMRRDTLPGIEDFGVMIENTKP
;
A
#
# COMPACT_ATOMS: atom_id res chain seq x y z
N MET A 1 70.03 37.40 -2.02
CA MET A 1 68.98 38.44 -1.99
C MET A 1 67.64 37.71 -1.87
N ALA A 2 66.90 37.95 -0.79
CA ALA A 2 65.87 37.05 -0.23
C ALA A 2 64.61 36.89 -1.10
N MET A 3 64.11 35.65 -1.19
CA MET A 3 62.84 35.29 -1.82
C MET A 3 61.73 35.30 -0.75
N GLN A 4 60.79 36.23 -0.86
CA GLN A 4 59.65 36.41 0.05
C GLN A 4 58.60 35.31 -0.14
N ALA A 5 58.21 34.63 0.93
CA ALA A 5 57.14 33.63 0.93
C ALA A 5 55.75 34.28 1.01
N ARG A 6 54.88 34.01 0.04
CA ARG A 6 53.48 34.46 0.03
C ARG A 6 52.66 33.64 1.03
N LYS A 7 52.09 34.30 2.05
CA LYS A 7 51.09 33.71 2.96
C LYS A 7 49.73 33.66 2.27
N ILE A 8 49.14 32.47 2.21
CA ILE A 8 47.82 32.22 1.61
C ILE A 8 46.81 32.15 2.77
N PHE A 9 45.80 33.03 2.77
CA PHE A 9 44.70 33.02 3.74
C PHE A 9 43.63 32.00 3.31
N PRO A 10 43.12 31.14 4.20
CA PRO A 10 42.06 30.20 3.83
C PRO A 10 40.69 30.90 3.94
N THR A 11 39.91 30.85 2.86
CA THR A 11 38.51 31.30 2.83
C THR A 11 37.64 30.23 3.50
N LEU A 12 36.93 30.59 4.58
CA LEU A 12 36.04 29.71 5.30
C LEU A 12 34.70 29.57 4.55
N LEU A 13 34.40 28.39 4.00
CA LEU A 13 33.11 28.05 3.38
C LEU A 13 32.13 27.61 4.48
N VAL A 14 31.08 28.41 4.73
CA VAL A 14 30.00 28.05 5.66
C VAL A 14 28.95 27.26 4.88
N ALA A 15 28.81 25.96 5.17
CA ALA A 15 27.75 25.12 4.63
C ALA A 15 26.46 25.34 5.45
N ALA A 16 25.43 25.91 4.81
CA ALA A 16 24.10 26.03 5.41
C ALA A 16 23.40 24.66 5.38
N ALA A 17 23.25 24.02 6.54
CA ALA A 17 22.49 22.80 6.69
C ALA A 17 20.99 23.10 6.56
N VAL A 18 20.39 22.71 5.44
CA VAL A 18 18.93 22.74 5.24
C VAL A 18 18.32 21.61 6.06
N ALA A 19 17.74 21.94 7.22
CA ALA A 19 16.95 21.01 8.00
C ALA A 19 15.61 20.78 7.28
N ILE A 20 15.42 19.59 6.70
CA ILE A 20 14.15 19.16 6.14
C ILE A 20 13.27 18.73 7.33
N PRO A 21 12.17 19.43 7.66
CA PRO A 21 11.25 18.94 8.68
C PRO A 21 10.54 17.68 8.15
N ALA A 22 10.90 16.53 8.71
CA ALA A 22 10.20 15.26 8.48
C ALA A 22 8.85 15.28 9.22
N ALA A 23 7.89 16.03 8.69
CA ALA A 23 6.50 15.95 9.11
C ALA A 23 5.83 14.77 8.39
N CYS A 24 6.21 13.54 8.75
CA CYS A 24 5.44 12.36 8.36
C CYS A 24 4.25 12.27 9.32
N SER A 25 3.12 12.89 8.94
CA SER A 25 1.87 12.72 9.67
C SER A 25 1.44 11.25 9.53
N ARG A 26 1.64 10.48 10.61
CA ARG A 26 1.11 9.11 10.72
C ARG A 26 -0.41 9.19 10.76
N MET A 27 -1.05 9.18 9.58
CA MET A 27 -2.47 8.86 9.49
C MET A 27 -2.65 7.45 10.06
N GLY A 28 -3.46 7.36 11.12
CA GLY A 28 -3.46 6.25 12.07
C GLY A 28 -3.99 4.93 11.52
N GLY A 29 -3.11 4.11 10.97
CA GLY A 29 -3.36 2.73 10.61
C GLY A 29 -2.06 2.00 10.28
N ASP A 30 -2.06 0.68 10.43
CA ASP A 30 -0.95 -0.18 10.01
C ASP A 30 -1.12 -0.49 8.51
N VAL A 31 -0.12 -0.16 7.70
CA VAL A 31 -0.13 -0.39 6.24
C VAL A 31 0.88 -1.46 5.88
N TYR A 32 0.43 -2.46 5.13
CA TYR A 32 1.24 -3.56 4.62
C TYR A 32 1.15 -3.57 3.09
N MET A 33 2.29 -3.56 2.41
CA MET A 33 2.37 -3.51 0.95
C MET A 33 3.25 -4.65 0.43
N ASN A 34 2.79 -5.31 -0.62
CA ASN A 34 3.60 -6.21 -1.44
C ASN A 34 3.78 -5.59 -2.82
N ASN A 35 5.03 -5.54 -3.28
CA ASN A 35 5.33 -5.22 -4.66
C ASN A 35 5.10 -6.47 -5.53
N VAL A 36 4.36 -6.31 -6.61
CA VAL A 36 4.06 -7.37 -7.58
C VAL A 36 4.71 -7.10 -8.95
N GLU A 37 5.64 -6.12 -8.99
CA GLU A 37 6.55 -5.83 -10.10
C GLU A 37 5.86 -5.67 -11.46
N GLY A 38 4.70 -4.99 -11.48
CA GLY A 38 3.95 -4.79 -12.72
C GLY A 38 3.35 -6.07 -13.30
N SER A 39 3.41 -7.21 -12.59
CA SER A 39 3.15 -8.55 -13.15
C SER A 39 2.54 -9.49 -12.12
N TRP A 40 1.25 -9.31 -11.84
CA TRP A 40 0.55 -10.11 -10.83
C TRP A 40 0.02 -11.43 -11.42
N GLN A 41 0.73 -12.53 -11.16
CA GLN A 41 0.31 -13.88 -11.52
C GLN A 41 -0.90 -14.35 -10.69
N LYS A 42 -1.80 -15.09 -11.31
CA LYS A 42 -3.06 -15.57 -10.72
C LYS A 42 -2.86 -16.52 -9.56
N GLU A 43 -1.81 -17.33 -9.63
CA GLU A 43 -1.41 -18.30 -8.61
C GLU A 43 -0.65 -17.62 -7.45
N SER A 44 -0.09 -16.42 -7.69
CA SER A 44 0.67 -15.64 -6.72
C SER A 44 -0.28 -14.84 -5.81
N ALA A 45 -0.74 -15.48 -4.74
CA ALA A 45 -1.57 -14.82 -3.74
C ALA A 45 -0.76 -13.77 -2.97
N GLN A 46 -1.38 -12.60 -2.77
CA GLN A 46 -0.86 -11.56 -1.89
C GLN A 46 -1.30 -11.86 -0.46
N VAL A 47 -0.32 -12.02 0.42
CA VAL A 47 -0.52 -12.52 1.78
C VAL A 47 -0.07 -11.46 2.77
N PHE A 48 -0.95 -11.13 3.70
CA PHE A 48 -0.68 -10.16 4.77
C PHE A 48 -0.97 -10.81 6.12
N SER A 49 -0.02 -10.68 7.05
CA SER A 49 -0.17 -11.16 8.42
C SER A 49 -0.10 -9.98 9.38
N PHE A 50 -1.12 -9.84 10.22
CA PHE A 50 -1.22 -8.72 11.16
C PHE A 50 -1.85 -9.16 12.49
N GLU A 51 -1.58 -8.41 13.55
CA GLU A 51 -2.04 -8.70 14.91
C GLU A 51 -3.15 -7.73 15.33
N ILE A 52 -4.26 -8.28 15.83
CA ILE A 52 -5.38 -7.54 16.39
C ILE A 52 -5.33 -7.64 17.92
N LYS A 53 -4.97 -6.55 18.59
CA LYS A 53 -4.85 -6.50 20.06
C LYS A 53 -6.20 -6.34 20.78
N ASP A 54 -7.05 -5.47 20.26
CA ASP A 54 -8.39 -5.20 20.78
C ASP A 54 -9.43 -5.48 19.69
N ALA A 55 -10.07 -6.65 19.77
CA ALA A 55 -11.11 -7.06 18.85
C ALA A 55 -12.48 -6.42 19.13
N GLN A 56 -12.68 -5.82 20.32
CA GLN A 56 -13.90 -5.11 20.65
C GLN A 56 -13.95 -3.73 19.99
N GLN A 57 -12.80 -3.16 19.66
CA GLN A 57 -12.69 -1.92 18.87
C GLN A 57 -12.88 -2.25 17.38
N PRO A 58 -13.92 -1.71 16.70
CA PRO A 58 -14.09 -1.89 15.28
C PRO A 58 -12.91 -1.30 14.49
N LYS A 59 -12.62 -1.91 13.34
CA LYS A 59 -11.54 -1.49 12.44
C LYS A 59 -12.03 -1.41 11.01
N ASN A 60 -11.42 -0.53 10.22
CA ASN A 60 -11.57 -0.58 8.77
C ASN A 60 -10.43 -1.42 8.18
N ILE A 61 -10.79 -2.29 7.25
CA ILE A 61 -9.87 -3.02 6.39
C ILE A 61 -9.99 -2.40 5.00
N ILE A 62 -8.89 -1.84 4.51
CA ILE A 62 -8.82 -1.08 3.27
C ILE A 62 -7.79 -1.73 2.38
N PHE A 63 -8.13 -2.02 1.13
CA PHE A 63 -7.14 -2.42 0.15
C PHE A 63 -6.48 -1.21 -0.48
N VAL A 64 -5.16 -1.30 -0.65
CA VAL A 64 -4.34 -0.31 -1.33
C VAL A 64 -3.91 -0.93 -2.66
N VAL A 65 -4.30 -0.32 -3.77
CA VAL A 65 -3.94 -0.81 -5.11
C VAL A 65 -3.16 0.27 -5.82
N ARG A 66 -1.96 -0.07 -6.30
CA ARG A 66 -1.15 0.80 -7.16
C ARG A 66 -1.12 0.22 -8.56
N ASN A 67 -1.63 0.98 -9.54
CA ASN A 67 -1.60 0.58 -10.95
C ASN A 67 -0.93 1.66 -11.81
N ASN A 68 -0.33 1.24 -12.92
CA ASN A 68 0.30 2.10 -13.91
C ASN A 68 -0.52 2.12 -15.23
N GLU A 69 0.01 2.75 -16.27
CA GLU A 69 -0.63 2.87 -17.59
C GLU A 69 -0.66 1.56 -18.41
N ASP A 70 0.14 0.56 -18.05
CA ASP A 70 0.13 -0.76 -18.69
C ASP A 70 -1.06 -1.62 -18.26
N TYR A 71 -1.78 -1.22 -17.20
CA TYR A 71 -2.99 -1.91 -16.75
C TYR A 71 -4.15 -1.65 -17.73
N PRO A 72 -4.67 -2.66 -18.44
CA PRO A 72 -5.54 -2.42 -19.60
C PRO A 72 -7.04 -2.43 -19.25
N TYR A 73 -7.40 -2.51 -17.96
CA TYR A 73 -8.79 -2.68 -17.52
C TYR A 73 -9.24 -1.49 -16.68
N SER A 74 -10.54 -1.18 -16.72
CA SER A 74 -11.13 -0.16 -15.84
C SER A 74 -11.44 -0.68 -14.45
N ASN A 75 -11.38 -2.00 -14.23
CA ASN A 75 -11.72 -2.64 -12.97
C ASN A 75 -10.77 -3.79 -12.61
N LEU A 76 -10.57 -4.01 -11.32
CA LEU A 76 -9.83 -5.13 -10.77
C LEU A 76 -10.75 -6.00 -9.91
N ARG A 77 -10.85 -7.29 -10.23
CA ARG A 77 -11.55 -8.28 -9.39
C ARG A 77 -10.56 -9.07 -8.56
N VAL A 78 -10.89 -9.30 -7.30
CA VAL A 78 -10.09 -10.13 -6.39
C VAL A 78 -10.97 -11.07 -5.57
N PHE A 79 -10.40 -12.21 -5.19
CA PHE A 79 -10.89 -13.05 -4.11
C PHE A 79 -10.10 -12.73 -2.84
N SER A 80 -10.78 -12.58 -1.71
CA SER A 80 -10.15 -12.32 -0.42
C SER A 80 -10.58 -13.35 0.64
N VAL A 81 -9.63 -13.85 1.41
CA VAL A 81 -9.86 -14.78 2.52
C VAL A 81 -9.17 -14.25 3.77
N LEU A 82 -9.96 -13.87 4.78
CA LEU A 82 -9.46 -13.44 6.09
C LEU A 82 -9.59 -14.58 7.09
N THR A 83 -8.47 -15.07 7.62
CA THR A 83 -8.44 -16.23 8.52
C THR A 83 -7.69 -15.89 9.80
N LYS A 84 -8.22 -16.29 10.96
CA LYS A 84 -7.48 -16.26 12.22
C LYS A 84 -6.47 -17.40 12.23
N GLU A 85 -5.24 -17.17 12.70
CA GLU A 85 -4.27 -18.26 12.84
C GLU A 85 -4.81 -19.37 13.77
N GLY A 86 -4.65 -20.63 13.33
CA GLY A 86 -5.22 -21.80 14.01
C GLY A 86 -6.75 -21.96 13.84
N GLY A 87 -7.42 -21.01 13.19
CA GLY A 87 -8.84 -21.07 12.86
C GLY A 87 -9.13 -21.81 11.56
N LYS A 88 -10.41 -22.07 11.31
CA LYS A 88 -10.87 -22.56 10.00
C LYS A 88 -10.78 -21.45 8.96
N ALA A 89 -10.43 -21.81 7.73
CA ALA A 89 -10.45 -20.85 6.62
C ALA A 89 -11.85 -20.26 6.44
N ALA A 90 -11.92 -18.93 6.30
CA ALA A 90 -13.18 -18.25 6.01
C ALA A 90 -13.63 -18.50 4.56
N THR A 91 -14.90 -18.26 4.30
CA THR A 91 -15.41 -18.25 2.92
C THR A 91 -14.79 -17.06 2.16
N PRO A 92 -14.31 -17.26 0.92
CA PRO A 92 -13.77 -16.16 0.13
C PRO A 92 -14.82 -15.11 -0.22
N ASP A 93 -14.47 -13.84 -0.04
CA ASP A 93 -15.22 -12.72 -0.61
C ASP A 93 -14.79 -12.49 -2.06
N THR A 94 -15.73 -12.06 -2.91
CA THR A 94 -15.44 -11.61 -4.27
C THR A 94 -15.66 -10.11 -4.37
N LEU A 95 -14.62 -9.38 -4.75
CA LEU A 95 -14.64 -7.91 -4.78
C LEU A 95 -14.35 -7.41 -6.19
N ASN A 96 -14.92 -6.25 -6.52
CA ASN A 96 -14.69 -5.57 -7.78
C ASN A 96 -14.39 -4.09 -7.52
N PHE A 97 -13.17 -3.68 -7.83
CA PHE A 97 -12.69 -2.32 -7.67
C PHE A 97 -12.70 -1.58 -9.00
N ILE A 98 -13.23 -0.36 -9.01
CA ILE A 98 -13.21 0.50 -10.20
C ILE A 98 -11.94 1.35 -10.12
N LEU A 99 -11.01 1.11 -11.02
CA LEU A 99 -9.73 1.81 -11.11
C LEU A 99 -9.81 3.00 -12.08
N ALA A 100 -10.65 2.94 -13.12
CA ALA A 100 -10.83 4.01 -14.09
C ALA A 100 -12.29 4.46 -14.21
N LYS A 101 -12.47 5.76 -14.44
CA LYS A 101 -13.74 6.37 -14.87
C LYS A 101 -14.10 5.90 -16.29
N PRO A 102 -15.36 6.07 -16.74
CA PRO A 102 -15.78 5.69 -18.10
C PRO A 102 -14.98 6.35 -19.24
N ASN A 103 -14.38 7.51 -18.99
CA ASN A 103 -13.52 8.22 -19.94
C ASN A 103 -12.06 7.72 -19.94
N GLY A 104 -11.73 6.68 -19.16
CA GLY A 104 -10.38 6.10 -19.05
C GLY A 104 -9.48 6.78 -18.02
N GLU A 105 -9.91 7.85 -17.37
CA GLU A 105 -9.13 8.52 -16.32
C GLU A 105 -9.07 7.67 -15.04
N TRP A 106 -7.87 7.44 -14.51
CA TRP A 106 -7.68 6.71 -13.25
C TRP A 106 -8.31 7.45 -12.06
N VAL A 107 -8.96 6.71 -11.15
CA VAL A 107 -9.64 7.23 -9.95
C VAL A 107 -8.65 7.57 -8.83
N GLY A 108 -7.47 6.93 -8.83
CA GLY A 108 -6.43 7.11 -7.82
C GLY A 108 -5.59 8.38 -7.94
N SER A 109 -4.81 8.66 -6.90
CA SER A 109 -3.84 9.77 -6.86
C SER A 109 -2.41 9.23 -6.94
N GLY A 110 -1.46 10.06 -7.34
CA GLY A 110 -0.06 9.62 -7.43
C GLY A 110 0.75 10.41 -8.45
N PHE A 111 2.07 10.37 -8.30
CA PHE A 111 3.02 11.05 -9.18
C PHE A 111 3.32 10.21 -10.43
N GLY A 112 3.39 10.86 -11.59
CA GLY A 112 3.65 10.19 -12.86
C GLY A 112 2.53 9.24 -13.28
N THR A 113 2.94 8.09 -13.81
CA THR A 113 2.06 7.06 -14.41
C THR A 113 1.40 6.15 -13.38
N VAL A 114 1.97 6.05 -12.17
CA VAL A 114 1.43 5.19 -11.10
C VAL A 114 0.37 5.93 -10.30
N LYS A 115 -0.78 5.28 -10.11
CA LYS A 115 -1.91 5.76 -9.31
C LYS A 115 -2.21 4.79 -8.19
N GLU A 116 -2.37 5.34 -7.00
CA GLU A 116 -2.77 4.65 -5.78
C GLU A 116 -4.25 4.91 -5.51
N THR A 117 -5.00 3.85 -5.26
CA THR A 117 -6.41 3.94 -4.86
C THR A 117 -6.66 3.14 -3.59
N LEU A 118 -7.41 3.73 -2.66
CA LEU A 118 -7.85 3.10 -1.42
C LEU A 118 -9.28 2.58 -1.59
N PHE A 119 -9.46 1.27 -1.47
CA PHE A 119 -10.76 0.61 -1.56
C PHE A 119 -11.20 0.07 -0.21
N GLN A 120 -12.34 0.54 0.28
CA GLN A 120 -12.96 -0.02 1.49
C GLN A 120 -13.35 -1.48 1.24
N TYR A 121 -12.79 -2.40 2.04
CA TYR A 121 -13.15 -3.81 1.99
C TYR A 121 -14.11 -4.19 3.12
N ARG A 122 -13.74 -3.90 4.36
CA ARG A 122 -14.62 -4.09 5.53
C ARG A 122 -14.60 -2.83 6.37
N THR A 123 -15.75 -2.18 6.53
CA THR A 123 -15.90 -0.97 7.34
C THR A 123 -16.52 -1.33 8.69
N ASN A 124 -16.07 -0.71 9.78
CA ASN A 124 -16.55 -1.01 11.14
C ASN A 124 -16.51 -2.51 11.48
N TYR A 125 -15.49 -3.20 10.99
CA TYR A 125 -15.34 -4.63 11.18
C TYR A 125 -14.91 -4.95 12.61
N ARG A 126 -15.72 -5.72 13.31
CA ARG A 126 -15.37 -6.29 14.61
C ARG A 126 -14.75 -7.65 14.38
N PHE A 127 -13.45 -7.75 14.64
CA PHE A 127 -12.78 -9.03 14.63
C PHE A 127 -13.42 -9.94 15.67
N PRO A 128 -13.62 -11.25 15.40
CA PRO A 128 -14.25 -12.14 16.37
C PRO A 128 -13.47 -12.23 17.69
N GLU A 129 -12.15 -12.24 17.60
CA GLU A 129 -11.25 -12.39 18.75
C GLU A 129 -9.93 -11.65 18.51
N SER A 130 -9.26 -11.25 19.58
CA SER A 130 -7.88 -10.75 19.49
C SER A 130 -6.93 -11.87 19.07
N GLY A 131 -5.87 -11.52 18.34
CA GLY A 131 -4.86 -12.47 17.87
C GLY A 131 -4.33 -12.15 16.47
N ARG A 132 -3.56 -13.10 15.93
CA ARG A 132 -2.98 -12.99 14.59
C ARG A 132 -3.97 -13.42 13.51
N TYR A 133 -4.02 -12.63 12.45
CA TYR A 133 -4.84 -12.87 11.28
C TYR A 133 -3.97 -12.91 10.03
N ARG A 134 -4.39 -13.73 9.08
CA ARG A 134 -3.84 -13.86 7.73
C ARG A 134 -4.91 -13.44 6.74
N LEU A 135 -4.61 -12.45 5.93
CA LEU A 135 -5.43 -12.02 4.80
C LEU A 135 -4.74 -12.45 3.51
N GLU A 136 -5.43 -13.30 2.76
CA GLU A 136 -4.96 -13.79 1.47
C GLU A 136 -5.81 -13.20 0.36
N VAL A 137 -5.17 -12.61 -0.66
CA VAL A 137 -5.83 -11.98 -1.79
C VAL A 137 -5.30 -12.55 -3.10
N ARG A 138 -6.20 -13.03 -3.95
CA ARG A 138 -5.86 -13.49 -5.31
C ARG A 138 -6.59 -12.64 -6.32
N GLN A 139 -5.93 -12.34 -7.44
CA GLN A 139 -6.63 -11.74 -8.57
C GLN A 139 -7.64 -12.74 -9.17
N ALA A 140 -8.84 -12.23 -9.48
CA ALA A 140 -9.97 -12.99 -10.01
C ALA A 140 -10.27 -12.56 -11.46
N MET A 141 -9.24 -12.14 -12.19
CA MET A 141 -9.37 -11.72 -13.57
C MET A 141 -9.22 -12.91 -14.52
N ARG A 142 -9.64 -12.73 -15.78
CA ARG A 142 -9.58 -13.78 -16.80
C ARG A 142 -8.15 -14.11 -17.23
N ARG A 143 -7.22 -13.16 -17.10
CA ARG A 143 -5.83 -13.27 -17.56
C ARG A 143 -4.96 -13.87 -16.45
N ASP A 144 -4.09 -14.81 -16.82
CA ASP A 144 -3.23 -15.51 -15.86
C ASP A 144 -2.17 -14.60 -15.24
N THR A 145 -1.69 -13.61 -16.00
CA THR A 145 -0.78 -12.57 -15.48
C THR A 145 -1.37 -11.20 -15.77
N LEU A 146 -1.64 -10.43 -14.71
CA LEU A 146 -2.11 -9.06 -14.82
C LEU A 146 -0.94 -8.09 -14.94
N PRO A 147 -0.76 -7.42 -16.10
CA PRO A 147 0.25 -6.38 -16.23
C PRO A 147 -0.20 -5.10 -15.52
N GLY A 148 0.75 -4.27 -15.10
CA GLY A 148 0.51 -2.89 -14.68
C GLY A 148 -0.13 -2.71 -13.30
N ILE A 149 -0.26 -3.78 -12.51
CA ILE A 149 -0.41 -3.63 -11.05
C ILE A 149 1.00 -3.62 -10.48
N GLU A 150 1.37 -2.55 -9.80
CA GLU A 150 2.71 -2.36 -9.20
C GLU A 150 2.76 -2.92 -7.78
N ASP A 151 1.74 -2.60 -6.99
CA ASP A 151 1.64 -3.03 -5.61
C ASP A 151 0.20 -3.36 -5.24
N PHE A 152 0.07 -4.31 -4.32
CA PHE A 152 -1.16 -4.58 -3.62
C PHE A 152 -0.88 -4.56 -2.12
N GLY A 153 -1.76 -3.92 -1.36
CA GLY A 153 -1.59 -3.79 0.08
C GLY A 153 -2.90 -3.81 0.83
N VAL A 154 -2.76 -3.84 2.15
CA VAL A 154 -3.86 -3.71 3.11
C VAL A 154 -3.49 -2.68 4.16
N MET A 155 -4.43 -1.80 4.46
CA MET A 155 -4.38 -0.88 5.58
C MET A 155 -5.42 -1.29 6.62
N ILE A 156 -5.00 -1.38 7.87
CA ILE A 156 -5.84 -1.66 9.04
C ILE A 156 -5.85 -0.41 9.92
N GLU A 157 -6.99 0.26 10.01
CA GLU A 157 -7.15 1.45 10.86
C GLU A 157 -8.25 1.25 11.89
N ASN A 158 -8.11 1.91 13.04
CA ASN A 158 -9.21 2.00 13.99
C ASN A 158 -10.31 2.87 13.40
N THR A 159 -11.56 2.50 13.62
CA THR A 159 -12.66 3.40 13.28
C THR A 159 -12.57 4.65 14.13
N LYS A 160 -12.71 5.82 13.52
CA LYS A 160 -12.84 7.07 14.28
C LYS A 160 -14.09 6.95 15.18
N PRO A 161 -13.98 7.29 16.47
CA PRO A 161 -15.13 7.28 17.38
C PRO A 161 -16.21 8.28 16.96
#